data_AF-A0A4U6UJG9-F1
#
_entry.id   AF-A0A4U6UJG9-F1
#
_cell.length_a   1.000
_cell.length_b   1.000
_cell.length_c   1.000
_cell.angle_alpha   90.00
_cell.angle_beta   90.00
_cell.angle_gamma   90.00
#
_symmetry.space_group_name_H-M   'P 1'
#
loop_
_entity.id
_entity.type
_entity.pdbx_description
1 polymer ?
#
loop_
_entity_poly.entity_id
_entity_poly.type
_entity_poly.pdbx_seq_one_letter_code
_entity_poly.pdbx_strand_id
1 'polypeptide(L)'
;MITMAAVLIICAVFKAATLPPTLASPPPASVVDRVRELADATGGRVRTDAAATALASTDFGTNVSVAAARPAAVFYPSSPADIAALLRASSASATPFPVSARGRGHSTRGQAAAPGGVVVDMASLAAGPDAAARLAVSVTGRYVDAGGEQLWVDVLHAALAHGLTPRSWTDYLHLTIGGTLSNAGISGQAFRHGPQISNVLELDVITGTGEMVMCSKEKNADLFDAVLGGLGQFGIITRARIPLAPAPARARWVRLLYTDVAVLTGDQERLIAERGAVAGIMDYVEGSVLTDYQGLIGSWRSQPPSSSFFSEGDAARVAALAKGAGGVLYCLEGAVYYGGAGDTSAADVDKGLEMMLRELQYARGFAFVQDVSYVEFLDRVRAGELKLRAAGLWDVPHPWLNLFLPRSRILDFAAGVFHGVLLRDGAGGGATGPVLVYPMNRRMWDGAMSAVFPDDDGDEVFYTVAILRSAVAAGDLGRMEAQNAEVARFCEGAGIPCTQYLASYATQAEWAAQHFGPGSWDRFARRKRKYDPKAILSRGQRIFSYPLELSPDEHVL
;
A
#
# COMPACT_ATOMS: atom_id res chain seq x y z
N MET A 1 -105.84 -26.97 10.64
CA MET A 1 -104.98 -26.97 11.85
C MET A 1 -103.58 -26.58 11.36
N ILE A 2 -103.17 -25.30 11.52
CA ILE A 2 -102.30 -24.82 12.63
C ILE A 2 -100.89 -25.43 12.46
N THR A 3 -99.76 -24.75 12.26
CA THR A 3 -99.34 -23.32 12.22
C THR A 3 -97.92 -23.23 11.64
N MET A 4 -97.62 -22.07 11.02
CA MET A 4 -96.38 -21.28 11.01
C MET A 4 -95.09 -21.81 11.68
N ALA A 5 -93.95 -21.69 10.97
CA ALA A 5 -92.89 -20.71 11.28
C ALA A 5 -91.89 -20.57 10.11
N ALA A 6 -91.66 -19.33 9.68
CA ALA A 6 -90.77 -18.94 8.60
C ALA A 6 -89.31 -18.84 9.08
N VAL A 7 -88.37 -19.35 8.28
CA VAL A 7 -86.93 -19.08 8.42
C VAL A 7 -86.51 -18.15 7.28
N LEU A 8 -86.23 -16.90 7.64
CA LEU A 8 -85.69 -15.87 6.77
C LEU A 8 -84.19 -16.15 6.53
N ILE A 9 -83.79 -16.46 5.30
CA ILE A 9 -82.38 -16.50 4.89
C ILE A 9 -81.96 -15.07 4.54
N ILE A 10 -81.11 -14.47 5.37
CA ILE A 10 -80.42 -13.22 5.06
C ILE A 10 -79.24 -13.55 4.14
N CYS A 11 -79.39 -13.33 2.83
CA CYS A 11 -78.27 -13.29 1.90
C CYS A 11 -77.58 -11.91 2.01
N ALA A 12 -76.44 -11.85 2.71
CA ALA A 12 -75.55 -10.71 2.65
C ALA A 12 -74.82 -10.71 1.29
N VAL A 13 -75.17 -9.75 0.43
CA VAL A 13 -74.43 -9.45 -0.81
C VAL A 13 -73.19 -8.66 -0.42
N PHE A 14 -72.03 -9.33 -0.32
CA PHE A 14 -70.74 -8.64 -0.32
C PHE A 14 -70.46 -8.14 -1.74
N LYS A 15 -70.66 -6.84 -1.96
CA LYS A 15 -70.07 -6.13 -3.10
C LYS A 15 -68.56 -6.14 -2.90
N ALA A 16 -67.85 -6.94 -3.68
CA ALA A 16 -66.40 -6.84 -3.77
C ALA A 16 -66.04 -5.44 -4.28
N ALA A 17 -65.57 -4.57 -3.40
CA ALA A 17 -64.90 -3.35 -3.78
C ALA A 17 -63.59 -3.75 -4.46
N THR A 18 -63.49 -3.54 -5.77
CA THR A 18 -62.23 -3.63 -6.51
C THR A 18 -61.29 -2.59 -5.94
N LEU A 19 -60.26 -3.04 -5.20
CA LEU A 19 -59.11 -2.20 -4.87
C LEU A 19 -58.51 -1.64 -6.17
N PRO A 20 -58.07 -0.37 -6.19
CA PRO A 20 -57.34 0.16 -7.33
C PRO A 20 -56.09 -0.73 -7.56
N PRO A 21 -55.62 -0.87 -8.82
CA PRO A 21 -54.39 -1.59 -9.09
C PRO A 21 -53.30 -0.97 -8.24
N THR A 22 -52.71 -1.77 -7.36
CA THR A 22 -51.46 -1.43 -6.70
C THR A 22 -50.48 -1.04 -7.80
N LEU A 23 -50.06 0.22 -7.82
CA LEU A 23 -48.94 0.68 -8.64
C LEU A 23 -47.82 -0.31 -8.41
N ALA A 24 -47.49 -1.10 -9.43
CA ALA A 24 -46.34 -1.99 -9.37
C ALA A 24 -45.15 -1.11 -9.00
N SER A 25 -44.46 -1.44 -7.90
CA SER A 25 -43.22 -0.77 -7.55
C SER A 25 -42.31 -0.80 -8.79
N PRO A 26 -41.68 0.33 -9.18
CA PRO A 26 -40.78 0.33 -10.31
C PRO A 26 -39.72 -0.78 -10.12
N PRO A 27 -39.27 -1.42 -11.21
CA PRO A 27 -38.21 -2.41 -11.11
C PRO A 27 -37.02 -1.81 -10.36
N PRO A 28 -36.32 -2.58 -9.51
CA PRO A 28 -35.20 -2.04 -8.76
C PRO A 28 -34.18 -1.44 -9.73
N ALA A 29 -33.94 -0.12 -9.60
CA ALA A 29 -33.01 0.60 -10.46
C ALA A 29 -31.65 -0.10 -10.45
N SER A 30 -31.07 -0.29 -11.65
CA SER A 30 -29.76 -0.91 -11.79
C SER A 30 -28.70 -0.07 -11.07
N VAL A 31 -27.55 -0.67 -10.73
CA VAL A 31 -26.42 0.08 -10.13
C VAL A 31 -26.06 1.28 -11.00
N VAL A 32 -26.10 1.12 -12.32
CA VAL A 32 -25.81 2.18 -13.29
C VAL A 32 -26.82 3.33 -13.20
N ASP A 33 -28.12 3.02 -13.15
CA ASP A 33 -29.16 4.04 -13.12
C ASP A 33 -29.07 4.87 -11.83
N ARG A 34 -28.85 4.20 -10.69
CA ARG A 34 -28.65 4.87 -9.39
C ARG A 34 -27.46 5.80 -9.38
N VAL A 35 -26.34 5.38 -9.97
CA VAL A 35 -25.11 6.20 -10.01
C VAL A 35 -25.27 7.37 -10.99
N ARG A 36 -26.05 7.22 -12.06
CA ARG A 36 -26.39 8.33 -12.98
C ARG A 36 -27.28 9.36 -12.29
N GLU A 37 -28.37 8.94 -11.66
CA GLU A 37 -29.24 9.83 -10.89
C GLU A 37 -28.46 10.60 -9.81
N LEU A 38 -27.54 9.91 -9.13
CA LEU A 38 -26.64 10.53 -8.17
C LEU A 38 -25.72 11.57 -8.82
N ALA A 39 -25.05 11.21 -9.92
CA ALA A 39 -24.13 12.10 -10.64
C ALA A 39 -24.84 13.38 -11.09
N ASP A 40 -26.05 13.25 -11.63
CA ASP A 40 -26.90 14.36 -12.04
C ASP A 40 -27.28 15.28 -10.86
N ALA A 41 -27.45 14.70 -9.66
CA ALA A 41 -27.80 15.44 -8.45
C ALA A 41 -26.61 16.11 -7.74
N THR A 42 -25.40 15.53 -7.81
CA THR A 42 -24.22 16.01 -7.05
C THR A 42 -23.19 16.76 -7.91
N GLY A 43 -23.38 16.83 -9.23
CA GLY A 43 -22.38 17.40 -10.15
C GLY A 43 -21.16 16.51 -10.40
N GLY A 44 -21.19 15.27 -9.88
CA GLY A 44 -20.22 14.24 -10.23
C GLY A 44 -20.42 13.76 -11.67
N ARG A 45 -19.45 13.01 -12.22
CA ARG A 45 -19.59 12.38 -13.54
C ARG A 45 -19.55 10.86 -13.41
N VAL A 46 -20.25 10.17 -14.28
CA VAL A 46 -20.24 8.71 -14.35
C VAL A 46 -19.92 8.24 -15.76
N ARG A 47 -19.08 7.21 -15.85
CA ARG A 47 -18.83 6.49 -17.11
C ARG A 47 -19.15 5.01 -16.95
N THR A 48 -19.81 4.48 -17.97
CA THR A 48 -20.21 3.06 -18.06
C THR A 48 -19.70 2.42 -19.35
N ASP A 49 -18.94 3.16 -20.16
CA ASP A 49 -18.38 2.64 -21.40
C ASP A 49 -17.30 1.59 -21.14
N ALA A 50 -17.09 0.72 -22.11
CA ALA A 50 -16.19 -0.42 -21.99
C ALA A 50 -14.74 0.00 -21.73
N ALA A 51 -14.30 1.16 -22.24
CA ALA A 51 -12.94 1.64 -22.05
C ALA A 51 -12.71 2.09 -20.60
N ALA A 52 -13.64 2.87 -20.02
CA ALA A 52 -13.55 3.31 -18.63
C ALA A 52 -13.57 2.13 -17.65
N THR A 53 -14.52 1.22 -17.82
CA THR A 53 -14.67 0.04 -16.94
C THR A 53 -13.52 -0.95 -17.10
N ALA A 54 -12.96 -1.12 -18.30
CA ALA A 54 -11.75 -1.90 -18.50
C ALA A 54 -10.54 -1.29 -17.78
N LEU A 55 -10.29 0.02 -17.93
CA LEU A 55 -9.18 0.70 -17.27
C LEU A 55 -9.29 0.66 -15.74
N ALA A 56 -10.50 0.81 -15.20
CA ALA A 56 -10.74 0.71 -13.76
C ALA A 56 -10.58 -0.71 -13.20
N SER A 57 -10.57 -1.73 -14.06
CA SER A 57 -10.39 -3.14 -13.71
C SER A 57 -8.94 -3.65 -13.85
N THR A 58 -8.01 -2.82 -14.35
CA THR A 58 -6.58 -3.14 -14.38
C THR A 58 -5.86 -2.49 -13.21
N ASP A 59 -4.75 -3.08 -12.81
CA ASP A 59 -3.81 -2.48 -11.85
C ASP A 59 -2.37 -2.79 -12.26
N PHE A 60 -1.42 -2.27 -11.49
CA PHE A 60 -0.01 -2.41 -11.78
C PHE A 60 0.47 -3.86 -11.79
N GLY A 61 -0.06 -4.73 -10.91
CA GLY A 61 0.39 -6.13 -10.84
C GLY A 61 -0.17 -7.04 -11.91
N THR A 62 -1.47 -6.96 -12.21
CA THR A 62 -2.08 -7.80 -13.24
C THR A 62 -1.82 -7.27 -14.64
N ASN A 63 -1.83 -5.93 -14.78
CA ASN A 63 -1.67 -5.18 -16.03
C ASN A 63 -2.57 -5.66 -17.19
N VAL A 64 -3.61 -6.44 -16.90
CA VAL A 64 -4.57 -6.99 -17.86
C VAL A 64 -5.95 -6.99 -17.23
N SER A 65 -6.96 -6.52 -17.97
CA SER A 65 -8.35 -6.48 -17.52
C SER A 65 -8.93 -7.88 -17.54
N VAL A 66 -9.39 -8.37 -16.39
CA VAL A 66 -10.20 -9.58 -16.32
C VAL A 66 -11.67 -9.17 -16.34
N ALA A 67 -12.46 -9.72 -17.27
CA ALA A 67 -13.88 -9.36 -17.42
C ALA A 67 -14.67 -9.53 -16.12
N ALA A 68 -14.37 -10.58 -15.34
CA ALA A 68 -14.97 -10.85 -14.04
C ALA A 68 -14.66 -9.78 -12.97
N ALA A 69 -13.62 -8.96 -13.18
CA ALA A 69 -13.22 -7.90 -12.26
C ALA A 69 -13.77 -6.52 -12.64
N ARG A 70 -14.55 -6.40 -13.74
CA ARG A 70 -15.01 -5.11 -14.23
C ARG A 70 -16.08 -4.50 -13.31
N PRO A 71 -15.99 -3.20 -13.00
CA PRO A 71 -17.08 -2.49 -12.36
C PRO A 71 -18.24 -2.26 -13.33
N ALA A 72 -19.43 -2.07 -12.78
CA ALA A 72 -20.59 -1.64 -13.53
C ALA A 72 -20.47 -0.15 -13.96
N ALA A 73 -19.81 0.67 -13.14
CA ALA A 73 -19.58 2.08 -13.43
C ALA A 73 -18.28 2.61 -12.81
N VAL A 74 -17.75 3.68 -13.40
CA VAL A 74 -16.67 4.49 -12.84
C VAL A 74 -17.25 5.85 -12.47
N PHE A 75 -17.12 6.23 -11.21
CA PHE A 75 -17.60 7.49 -10.66
C PHE A 75 -16.45 8.48 -10.50
N TYR A 76 -16.60 9.68 -11.05
CA TYR A 76 -15.64 10.77 -11.04
C TYR A 76 -16.21 11.88 -10.14
N PRO A 77 -15.97 11.82 -8.82
CA PRO A 77 -16.51 12.80 -7.88
C PRO A 77 -15.88 14.18 -8.11
N SER A 78 -16.68 15.23 -7.89
CA SER A 78 -16.24 16.63 -7.87
C SER A 78 -15.89 17.10 -6.46
N SER A 79 -16.47 16.46 -5.44
CA SER A 79 -16.26 16.75 -4.02
C SER A 79 -16.31 15.49 -3.15
N PRO A 80 -15.78 15.50 -1.92
CA PRO A 80 -15.99 14.43 -0.95
C PRO A 80 -17.48 14.15 -0.66
N ALA A 81 -18.37 15.14 -0.77
CA ALA A 81 -19.80 14.96 -0.52
C ALA A 81 -20.45 14.01 -1.53
N ASP A 82 -19.95 14.01 -2.78
CA ASP A 82 -20.40 13.10 -3.84
C ASP A 82 -20.10 11.64 -3.48
N ILE A 83 -18.93 11.38 -2.90
CA ILE A 83 -18.53 10.05 -2.41
C ILE A 83 -19.43 9.62 -1.26
N ALA A 84 -19.71 10.53 -0.32
CA ALA A 84 -20.60 10.25 0.80
C ALA A 84 -22.02 9.93 0.32
N ALA A 85 -22.52 10.64 -0.70
CA ALA A 85 -23.81 10.39 -1.30
C ALA A 85 -23.87 9.02 -2.02
N LEU A 86 -22.80 8.62 -2.73
CA LEU A 86 -22.67 7.30 -3.33
C LEU A 86 -22.72 6.18 -2.29
N LEU A 87 -21.96 6.33 -1.20
CA LEU A 87 -21.93 5.33 -0.13
C LEU A 87 -23.27 5.24 0.60
N ARG A 88 -23.94 6.36 0.86
CA ARG A 88 -25.32 6.36 1.39
C ARG A 88 -26.29 5.65 0.45
N ALA A 89 -26.18 5.87 -0.87
CA ALA A 89 -27.04 5.22 -1.85
C ALA A 89 -26.86 3.69 -1.87
N SER A 90 -25.61 3.20 -1.80
CA SER A 90 -25.35 1.76 -1.66
C SER A 90 -25.83 1.22 -0.30
N SER A 91 -25.54 1.95 0.77
CA SER A 91 -25.89 1.56 2.14
C SER A 91 -27.40 1.53 2.40
N ALA A 92 -28.19 2.39 1.74
CA ALA A 92 -29.65 2.37 1.82
C ALA A 92 -30.28 1.26 0.95
N SER A 93 -29.55 0.69 -0.01
CA SER A 93 -30.08 -0.35 -0.90
C SER A 93 -30.36 -1.66 -0.16
N ALA A 94 -31.45 -2.34 -0.54
CA ALA A 94 -31.72 -3.72 -0.12
C ALA A 94 -30.66 -4.68 -0.66
N THR A 95 -30.11 -4.39 -1.83
CA THR A 95 -28.98 -5.08 -2.45
C THR A 95 -27.81 -4.09 -2.59
N PRO A 96 -26.94 -3.96 -1.56
CA PRO A 96 -25.82 -3.03 -1.61
C PRO A 96 -24.84 -3.43 -2.71
N PHE A 97 -24.36 -2.44 -3.47
CA PHE A 97 -23.36 -2.65 -4.50
C PHE A 97 -21.95 -2.30 -3.98
N PRO A 98 -20.90 -3.01 -4.44
CA PRO A 98 -19.53 -2.73 -4.01
C PRO A 98 -19.07 -1.34 -4.46
N VAL A 99 -18.28 -0.66 -3.62
CA VAL A 99 -17.62 0.61 -3.96
C VAL A 99 -16.14 0.50 -3.61
N SER A 100 -15.25 0.86 -4.52
CA SER A 100 -13.81 0.88 -4.26
C SER A 100 -13.20 2.22 -4.66
N ALA A 101 -12.45 2.84 -3.75
CA ALA A 101 -11.66 4.02 -4.05
C ALA A 101 -10.40 3.61 -4.81
N ARG A 102 -10.22 4.16 -6.02
CA ARG A 102 -9.02 3.96 -6.81
C ARG A 102 -8.16 5.21 -6.75
N GLY A 103 -6.96 5.07 -6.17
CA GLY A 103 -5.89 6.06 -6.26
C GLY A 103 -5.24 6.02 -7.65
N ARG A 104 -3.96 5.65 -7.74
CA ARG A 104 -3.25 5.47 -9.02
C ARG A 104 -3.26 4.03 -9.57
N GLY A 105 -4.00 3.12 -8.94
CA GLY A 105 -4.09 1.73 -9.40
C GLY A 105 -2.79 0.94 -9.26
N HIS A 106 -1.92 1.32 -8.31
CA HIS A 106 -0.63 0.64 -8.05
C HIS A 106 -0.76 -0.63 -7.19
N SER A 107 -1.99 -1.12 -7.02
CA SER A 107 -2.31 -2.43 -6.47
C SER A 107 -1.73 -3.55 -7.35
N THR A 108 -1.56 -4.74 -6.77
CA THR A 108 -0.93 -5.88 -7.46
C THR A 108 -1.87 -7.03 -7.78
N ARG A 109 -3.03 -7.11 -7.12
CA ARG A 109 -3.92 -8.28 -7.13
C ARG A 109 -5.41 -7.91 -7.20
N GLY A 110 -5.71 -6.72 -7.71
CA GLY A 110 -7.07 -6.22 -7.91
C GLY A 110 -7.69 -5.58 -6.67
N GLN A 111 -6.90 -5.21 -5.66
CA GLN A 111 -7.41 -4.67 -4.39
C GLN A 111 -8.32 -3.44 -4.57
N ALA A 112 -8.04 -2.60 -5.57
CA ALA A 112 -8.80 -1.39 -5.89
C ALA A 112 -9.98 -1.61 -6.87
N ALA A 113 -10.25 -2.86 -7.27
CA ALA A 113 -11.36 -3.19 -8.16
C ALA A 113 -12.68 -3.34 -7.39
N ALA A 114 -13.79 -3.04 -8.07
CA ALA A 114 -15.16 -3.26 -7.57
C ALA A 114 -15.97 -4.10 -8.57
N PRO A 115 -15.78 -5.43 -8.63
CA PRO A 115 -16.51 -6.30 -9.55
C PRO A 115 -18.03 -6.09 -9.47
N GLY A 116 -18.67 -5.75 -10.59
CA GLY A 116 -20.11 -5.46 -10.68
C GLY A 116 -20.59 -4.22 -9.88
N GLY A 117 -19.67 -3.47 -9.28
CA GLY A 117 -19.95 -2.30 -8.45
C GLY A 117 -19.47 -0.99 -9.08
N VAL A 118 -19.00 -0.08 -8.23
CA VAL A 118 -18.54 1.26 -8.62
C VAL A 118 -17.09 1.46 -8.21
N VAL A 119 -16.24 1.82 -9.16
CA VAL A 119 -14.91 2.35 -8.84
C VAL A 119 -15.00 3.87 -8.77
N VAL A 120 -14.56 4.44 -7.65
CA VAL A 120 -14.41 5.89 -7.47
C VAL A 120 -13.02 6.31 -7.94
N ASP A 121 -12.95 7.12 -8.99
CA ASP A 121 -11.72 7.74 -9.46
C ASP A 121 -11.36 8.90 -8.51
N MET A 122 -10.47 8.63 -7.54
CA MET A 122 -10.14 9.62 -6.52
C MET A 122 -9.43 10.84 -7.12
N ALA A 123 -8.65 10.66 -8.19
CA ALA A 123 -7.89 11.72 -8.84
C ALA A 123 -8.79 12.85 -9.38
N SER A 124 -10.06 12.58 -9.63
CA SER A 124 -11.06 13.57 -10.03
C SER A 124 -11.25 14.70 -9.02
N LEU A 125 -11.04 14.45 -7.72
CA LEU A 125 -11.12 15.46 -6.67
C LEU A 125 -10.04 16.55 -6.83
N ALA A 126 -8.90 16.22 -7.45
CA ALA A 126 -7.82 17.19 -7.71
C ALA A 126 -8.14 18.16 -8.86
N ALA A 127 -9.22 17.91 -9.62
CA ALA A 127 -9.72 18.79 -10.67
C ALA A 127 -11.05 19.46 -10.31
N GLY A 128 -11.54 19.26 -9.08
CA GLY A 128 -12.80 19.82 -8.59
C GLY A 128 -12.71 21.30 -8.21
N PRO A 129 -13.84 21.94 -7.88
CA PRO A 129 -13.88 23.34 -7.45
C PRO A 129 -12.98 23.65 -6.25
N ASP A 130 -12.81 22.67 -5.36
CA ASP A 130 -12.00 22.79 -4.14
C ASP A 130 -10.54 22.37 -4.31
N ALA A 131 -10.07 22.16 -5.56
CA ALA A 131 -8.73 21.63 -5.86
C ALA A 131 -7.60 22.37 -5.11
N ALA A 132 -7.66 23.71 -5.03
CA ALA A 132 -6.65 24.51 -4.33
C ALA A 132 -6.57 24.23 -2.82
N ALA A 133 -7.69 23.82 -2.20
CA ALA A 133 -7.76 23.48 -0.78
C ALA A 133 -7.37 22.02 -0.50
N ARG A 134 -7.18 21.19 -1.53
CA ARG A 134 -6.80 19.78 -1.37
C ARG A 134 -5.35 19.58 -0.94
N LEU A 135 -4.53 20.62 -0.96
CA LEU A 135 -3.15 20.56 -0.51
C LEU A 135 -2.76 21.87 0.18
N ALA A 136 -2.83 21.90 1.51
CA ALA A 136 -2.61 23.10 2.31
C ALA A 136 -1.50 22.88 3.34
N VAL A 137 -0.40 23.63 3.22
CA VAL A 137 0.74 23.57 4.14
C VAL A 137 0.58 24.58 5.26
N SER A 138 0.66 24.11 6.51
CA SER A 138 0.71 24.94 7.70
C SER A 138 2.16 25.08 8.17
N VAL A 139 2.79 26.23 7.90
CA VAL A 139 4.17 26.51 8.31
C VAL A 139 4.30 26.57 9.83
N THR A 140 3.37 27.26 10.49
CA THR A 140 3.36 27.40 11.96
C THR A 140 3.00 26.10 12.65
N GLY A 141 2.02 25.37 12.14
CA GLY A 141 1.60 24.06 12.67
C GLY A 141 2.55 22.92 12.31
N ARG A 142 3.48 23.13 11.36
CA ARG A 142 4.39 22.11 10.81
C ARG A 142 3.66 20.84 10.38
N TYR A 143 2.60 21.01 9.61
CA TYR A 143 1.87 19.91 8.98
C TYR A 143 1.39 20.31 7.59
N VAL A 144 1.00 19.32 6.80
CA VAL A 144 0.25 19.51 5.55
C VAL A 144 -1.08 18.78 5.67
N ASP A 145 -2.16 19.47 5.34
CA ASP A 145 -3.46 18.86 5.09
C ASP A 145 -3.54 18.50 3.60
N ALA A 146 -3.53 17.20 3.30
CA ALA A 146 -3.52 16.68 1.93
C ALA A 146 -4.76 15.81 1.68
N GLY A 147 -5.40 16.02 0.52
CA GLY A 147 -6.49 15.19 0.03
C GLY A 147 -6.04 13.75 -0.16
N GLY A 148 -6.92 12.78 0.11
CA GLY A 148 -6.60 11.35 -0.03
C GLY A 148 -6.17 10.94 -1.45
N GLU A 149 -6.54 11.73 -2.47
CA GLU A 149 -6.19 11.56 -3.88
C GLU A 149 -4.81 12.13 -4.25
N GLN A 150 -4.26 13.05 -3.44
CA GLN A 150 -3.01 13.73 -3.74
C GLN A 150 -1.85 12.74 -3.80
N LEU A 151 -0.86 13.02 -4.65
CA LEU A 151 0.35 12.22 -4.72
C LEU A 151 1.37 12.66 -3.66
N TRP A 152 2.19 11.73 -3.18
CA TRP A 152 3.30 12.06 -2.30
C TRP A 152 4.31 13.01 -2.95
N VAL A 153 4.51 12.93 -4.27
CA VAL A 153 5.38 13.88 -5.01
C VAL A 153 4.83 15.32 -4.99
N ASP A 154 3.51 15.50 -5.09
CA ASP A 154 2.87 16.82 -5.02
C ASP A 154 3.00 17.40 -3.61
N VAL A 155 2.80 16.56 -2.60
CA VAL A 155 2.98 16.90 -1.17
C VAL A 155 4.44 17.29 -0.88
N LEU A 156 5.41 16.56 -1.43
CA LEU A 156 6.83 16.89 -1.33
C LEU A 156 7.08 18.30 -1.85
N HIS A 157 6.66 18.60 -3.09
CA HIS A 157 6.92 19.91 -3.70
C HIS A 157 6.21 21.05 -2.97
N ALA A 158 4.96 20.86 -2.53
CA ALA A 158 4.24 21.86 -1.76
C ALA A 158 4.91 22.16 -0.41
N ALA A 159 5.35 21.12 0.32
CA ALA A 159 6.05 21.31 1.58
C ALA A 159 7.42 21.99 1.39
N LEU A 160 8.16 21.61 0.35
CA LEU A 160 9.48 22.17 0.05
C LEU A 160 9.43 23.67 -0.29
N ALA A 161 8.35 24.15 -0.88
CA ALA A 161 8.13 25.59 -1.11
C ALA A 161 8.16 26.42 0.19
N HIS A 162 7.99 25.75 1.33
CA HIS A 162 8.06 26.34 2.67
C HIS A 162 9.27 25.86 3.50
N GLY A 163 10.24 25.17 2.87
CA GLY A 163 11.40 24.60 3.57
C GLY A 163 11.05 23.44 4.51
N LEU A 164 9.96 22.73 4.22
CA LEU A 164 9.44 21.63 5.03
C LEU A 164 9.33 20.33 4.21
N THR A 165 9.26 19.19 4.88
CA THR A 165 9.15 17.87 4.26
C THR A 165 8.48 16.84 5.18
N PRO A 166 7.68 15.89 4.66
CA PRO A 166 7.33 14.68 5.39
C PRO A 166 8.56 13.88 5.86
N ARG A 167 8.42 13.13 6.95
CA ARG A 167 9.52 12.39 7.60
C ARG A 167 9.65 10.94 7.13
N SER A 168 8.54 10.35 6.69
CA SER A 168 8.46 8.96 6.28
C SER A 168 7.85 8.87 4.88
N TRP A 169 8.41 7.99 4.06
CA TRP A 169 8.20 7.96 2.62
C TRP A 169 7.85 6.55 2.14
N THR A 170 7.62 6.45 0.84
CA THR A 170 7.67 5.20 0.07
C THR A 170 8.75 5.37 -0.99
N ASP A 171 9.32 4.28 -1.49
CA ASP A 171 10.35 4.35 -2.55
C ASP A 171 9.84 5.04 -3.83
N TYR A 172 8.54 4.95 -4.09
CA TYR A 172 7.90 5.50 -5.28
C TYR A 172 6.84 6.55 -4.91
N LEU A 173 7.08 7.81 -5.28
CA LEU A 173 6.28 8.95 -4.81
C LEU A 173 4.99 9.21 -5.59
N HIS A 174 4.79 8.55 -6.73
CA HIS A 174 3.57 8.69 -7.54
C HIS A 174 2.44 7.76 -7.04
N LEU A 175 2.37 7.58 -5.73
CA LEU A 175 1.32 6.88 -5.00
C LEU A 175 0.43 7.92 -4.29
N THR A 176 -0.85 7.60 -4.11
CA THR A 176 -1.77 8.52 -3.42
C THR A 176 -1.64 8.42 -1.90
N ILE A 177 -1.91 9.52 -1.19
CA ILE A 177 -1.98 9.57 0.27
C ILE A 177 -2.91 8.48 0.83
N GLY A 178 -4.17 8.44 0.38
CA GLY A 178 -5.15 7.48 0.87
C GLY A 178 -4.77 6.03 0.56
N GLY A 179 -4.05 5.80 -0.55
CA GLY A 179 -3.62 4.47 -0.96
C GLY A 179 -2.53 3.90 -0.06
N THR A 180 -1.48 4.68 0.22
CA THR A 180 -0.38 4.20 1.07
C THR A 180 -0.80 4.12 2.55
N LEU A 181 -1.58 5.08 3.05
CA LEU A 181 -2.10 5.06 4.42
C LEU A 181 -3.09 3.92 4.68
N SER A 182 -3.77 3.42 3.64
CA SER A 182 -4.59 2.20 3.74
C SER A 182 -3.77 0.91 3.83
N ASN A 183 -2.45 0.96 3.63
CA ASN A 183 -1.55 -0.19 3.73
C ASN A 183 -0.57 -0.04 4.89
N ALA A 184 0.41 0.86 4.74
CA ALA A 184 1.35 1.31 5.78
C ALA A 184 2.17 2.49 5.26
N GLY A 185 2.77 2.32 4.07
CA GLY A 185 3.72 3.26 3.49
C GLY A 185 5.11 3.10 4.14
N ILE A 186 5.96 2.25 3.58
CA ILE A 186 7.29 1.92 4.10
C ILE A 186 8.39 2.31 3.11
N SER A 187 9.56 2.63 3.66
CA SER A 187 10.81 2.98 2.98
C SER A 187 11.91 3.00 4.04
N GLY A 188 13.17 3.19 3.64
CA GLY A 188 14.33 3.24 4.52
C GLY A 188 14.34 4.28 5.66
N GLN A 189 13.35 5.17 5.77
CA GLN A 189 13.19 6.08 6.92
C GLN A 189 12.34 5.47 8.05
N ALA A 190 11.63 4.37 7.78
CA ALA A 190 10.65 3.80 8.70
C ALA A 190 11.26 3.26 9.99
N PHE A 191 12.55 2.86 9.99
CA PHE A 191 13.24 2.47 11.22
C PHE A 191 13.32 3.61 12.25
N ARG A 192 13.34 4.87 11.80
CA ARG A 192 13.51 6.06 12.65
C ARG A 192 12.21 6.81 12.89
N HIS A 193 11.35 6.87 11.88
CA HIS A 193 10.12 7.65 11.93
C HIS A 193 8.84 6.81 11.89
N GLY A 194 8.95 5.49 11.79
CA GLY A 194 7.83 4.61 11.52
C GLY A 194 7.34 4.71 10.08
N PRO A 195 6.43 3.82 9.66
CA PRO A 195 5.75 3.94 8.37
C PRO A 195 4.95 5.25 8.28
N GLN A 196 4.44 5.57 7.09
CA GLN A 196 3.61 6.75 6.87
C GLN A 196 2.37 6.76 7.77
N ILE A 197 1.78 5.59 8.07
CA ILE A 197 0.66 5.48 9.02
C ILE A 197 1.00 5.93 10.46
N SER A 198 2.27 5.87 10.88
CA SER A 198 2.74 6.42 12.16
C SER A 198 2.95 7.93 12.11
N ASN A 199 2.82 8.55 10.93
CA ASN A 199 3.03 9.97 10.67
C ASN A 199 1.73 10.61 10.16
N VAL A 200 0.63 10.38 10.88
CA VAL A 200 -0.66 11.01 10.61
C VAL A 200 -1.19 11.59 11.92
N LEU A 201 -1.62 12.85 11.90
CA LEU A 201 -2.17 13.52 13.07
C LEU A 201 -3.71 13.42 13.11
N GLU A 202 -4.34 13.44 11.95
CA GLU A 202 -5.81 13.52 11.80
C GLU A 202 -6.21 13.03 10.40
N LEU A 203 -7.41 12.46 10.27
CA LEU A 203 -8.00 12.03 9.01
C LEU A 203 -9.44 12.56 8.89
N ASP A 204 -9.86 12.89 7.67
CA ASP A 204 -11.29 12.96 7.31
C ASP A 204 -11.66 11.71 6.50
N VAL A 205 -12.59 10.93 7.02
CA VAL A 205 -12.98 9.62 6.50
C VAL A 205 -14.46 9.60 6.16
N ILE A 206 -14.81 9.00 5.03
CA ILE A 206 -16.20 8.67 4.70
C ILE A 206 -16.42 7.18 4.92
N THR A 207 -17.21 6.80 5.92
CA THR A 207 -17.44 5.39 6.30
C THR A 207 -18.32 4.67 5.28
N GLY A 208 -18.47 3.35 5.41
CA GLY A 208 -19.35 2.54 4.55
C GLY A 208 -20.85 2.88 4.69
N THR A 209 -21.24 3.59 5.75
CA THR A 209 -22.59 4.16 5.89
C THR A 209 -22.74 5.51 5.19
N GLY A 210 -21.65 6.09 4.67
CA GLY A 210 -21.59 7.39 4.04
C GLY A 210 -21.58 8.57 5.02
N GLU A 211 -21.22 8.32 6.29
CA GLU A 211 -20.98 9.37 7.28
C GLU A 211 -19.58 9.97 7.09
N MET A 212 -19.47 11.31 7.15
CA MET A 212 -18.21 12.03 7.09
C MET A 212 -17.70 12.27 8.51
N VAL A 213 -16.60 11.63 8.88
CA VAL A 213 -16.07 11.62 10.23
C VAL A 213 -14.63 12.12 10.21
N MET A 214 -14.35 13.17 10.97
CA MET A 214 -12.98 13.52 11.34
C MET A 214 -12.54 12.64 12.53
N CYS A 215 -11.36 12.03 12.42
CA CYS A 215 -10.77 11.22 13.47
C CYS A 215 -9.27 11.49 13.69
N SER A 216 -8.84 11.35 14.93
CA SER A 216 -7.45 11.44 15.41
C SER A 216 -7.28 10.49 16.61
N LYS A 217 -6.12 10.47 17.26
CA LYS A 217 -5.94 9.73 18.51
C LYS A 217 -6.82 10.23 19.66
N GLU A 218 -7.24 11.49 19.63
CA GLU A 218 -8.06 12.15 20.65
C GLU A 218 -9.56 12.11 20.32
N LYS A 219 -9.94 11.96 19.05
CA LYS A 219 -11.33 11.99 18.60
C LYS A 219 -11.62 10.85 17.64
N ASN A 220 -12.64 10.03 17.93
CA ASN A 220 -12.99 8.86 17.09
C ASN A 220 -11.79 7.92 16.84
N ALA A 221 -10.94 7.73 17.86
CA ALA A 221 -9.68 7.00 17.77
C ALA A 221 -9.81 5.59 17.19
N ASP A 222 -10.90 4.88 17.52
CA ASP A 222 -11.15 3.56 16.95
C ASP A 222 -11.30 3.57 15.41
N LEU A 223 -11.88 4.62 14.82
CA LEU A 223 -11.95 4.77 13.35
C LEU A 223 -10.58 5.16 12.78
N PHE A 224 -9.87 6.06 13.46
CA PHE A 224 -8.51 6.46 13.07
C PHE A 224 -7.59 5.25 12.95
N ASP A 225 -7.55 4.42 14.00
CA ASP A 225 -6.77 3.20 14.04
C ASP A 225 -7.27 2.12 13.06
N ALA A 226 -8.58 2.04 12.83
CA ALA A 226 -9.14 1.12 11.85
C ALA A 226 -8.66 1.44 10.43
N VAL A 227 -8.69 2.72 10.04
CA VAL A 227 -8.42 3.13 8.66
C VAL A 227 -6.94 3.08 8.30
N LEU A 228 -6.04 3.35 9.25
CA LEU A 228 -4.60 3.26 9.05
C LEU A 228 -4.15 1.79 8.95
N GLY A 229 -3.67 1.40 7.76
CA GLY A 229 -3.47 -0.01 7.40
C GLY A 229 -4.77 -0.80 7.24
N GLY A 230 -5.91 -0.10 7.10
CA GLY A 230 -7.24 -0.69 7.08
C GLY A 230 -7.67 -1.30 5.75
N LEU A 231 -6.80 -1.33 4.74
CA LEU A 231 -7.05 -1.92 3.42
C LEU A 231 -8.32 -1.38 2.73
N GLY A 232 -8.68 -0.12 3.04
CA GLY A 232 -9.88 0.55 2.56
C GLY A 232 -11.20 -0.08 3.04
N GLN A 233 -11.20 -0.83 4.15
CA GLN A 233 -12.36 -1.61 4.61
C GLN A 233 -13.37 -0.82 5.45
N PHE A 234 -12.95 0.28 6.07
CA PHE A 234 -13.75 0.99 7.06
C PHE A 234 -14.20 2.38 6.60
N GLY A 235 -13.56 2.92 5.57
CA GLY A 235 -13.93 4.18 4.96
C GLY A 235 -12.95 4.61 3.88
N ILE A 236 -13.33 5.66 3.15
CA ILE A 236 -12.49 6.33 2.16
C ILE A 236 -11.84 7.55 2.83
N ILE A 237 -10.50 7.57 2.86
CA ILE A 237 -9.72 8.73 3.32
C ILE A 237 -9.89 9.86 2.30
N THR A 238 -10.41 10.98 2.75
CA THR A 238 -10.59 12.19 1.91
C THR A 238 -9.66 13.32 2.30
N ARG A 239 -9.12 13.33 3.52
CA ARG A 239 -8.01 14.21 3.91
C ARG A 239 -7.15 13.51 4.94
N ALA A 240 -5.85 13.75 4.92
CA ALA A 240 -4.92 13.38 5.98
C ALA A 240 -4.08 14.59 6.39
N ARG A 241 -3.88 14.77 7.69
CA ARG A 241 -2.92 15.72 8.26
C ARG A 241 -1.59 15.02 8.52
N ILE A 242 -0.56 15.39 7.77
CA ILE A 242 0.77 14.75 7.83
C ILE A 242 1.75 15.73 8.51
N PRO A 243 2.47 15.32 9.55
CA PRO A 243 3.45 16.16 10.21
C PRO A 243 4.67 16.37 9.30
N LEU A 244 5.20 17.59 9.34
CA LEU A 244 6.37 18.00 8.57
C LEU A 244 7.58 18.21 9.51
N ALA A 245 8.76 18.20 8.91
CA ALA A 245 10.03 18.56 9.51
C ALA A 245 10.76 19.57 8.60
N PRO A 246 11.78 20.29 9.11
CA PRO A 246 12.66 21.07 8.24
C PRO A 246 13.21 20.23 7.09
N ALA A 247 13.17 20.76 5.87
CA ALA A 247 13.66 20.05 4.70
C ALA A 247 15.18 20.15 4.58
N PRO A 248 15.88 19.02 4.44
CA PRO A 248 17.27 19.02 4.01
C PRO A 248 17.36 19.44 2.53
N ALA A 249 18.51 19.98 2.12
CA ALA A 249 18.74 20.34 0.72
C ALA A 249 19.34 19.18 -0.09
N ARG A 250 20.15 18.34 0.55
CA ARG A 250 21.00 17.34 -0.11
C ARG A 250 21.00 16.01 0.62
N ALA A 251 21.43 14.97 -0.08
CA ALA A 251 21.63 13.63 0.46
C ALA A 251 22.99 13.08 0.02
N ARG A 252 23.84 12.68 0.98
CA ARG A 252 24.98 11.78 0.75
C ARG A 252 24.41 10.37 0.61
N TRP A 253 24.35 9.85 -0.60
CA TRP A 253 23.75 8.55 -0.91
C TRP A 253 24.86 7.50 -1.10
N VAL A 254 24.80 6.44 -0.30
CA VAL A 254 25.86 5.46 -0.13
C VAL A 254 25.35 4.07 -0.54
N ARG A 255 26.19 3.31 -1.23
CA ARG A 255 26.01 1.88 -1.49
C ARG A 255 27.26 1.11 -1.08
N LEU A 256 27.07 0.07 -0.27
CA LEU A 256 28.14 -0.79 0.24
C LEU A 256 27.86 -2.24 -0.15
N LEU A 257 28.81 -2.91 -0.79
CA LEU A 257 28.63 -4.30 -1.19
C LEU A 257 29.15 -5.28 -0.14
N TYR A 258 28.37 -6.33 0.11
CA TYR A 258 28.64 -7.41 1.04
C TYR A 258 28.56 -8.74 0.30
N THR A 259 29.33 -9.72 0.78
CA THR A 259 29.36 -11.09 0.26
C THR A 259 28.65 -12.08 1.18
N ASP A 260 28.23 -11.63 2.36
CA ASP A 260 27.66 -12.45 3.42
C ASP A 260 26.43 -11.75 4.00
N VAL A 261 25.31 -12.48 4.06
CA VAL A 261 24.04 -11.93 4.54
C VAL A 261 24.06 -11.64 6.03
N ALA A 262 24.73 -12.45 6.84
CA ALA A 262 24.82 -12.23 8.29
C ALA A 262 25.61 -10.96 8.60
N VAL A 263 26.64 -10.68 7.81
CA VAL A 263 27.41 -9.42 7.91
C VAL A 263 26.58 -8.23 7.46
N LEU A 264 25.85 -8.34 6.35
CA LEU A 264 24.91 -7.29 5.91
C LEU A 264 23.88 -6.97 6.99
N THR A 265 23.14 -7.98 7.47
CA THR A 265 22.05 -7.82 8.43
C THR A 265 22.57 -7.26 9.76
N GLY A 266 23.74 -7.73 10.21
CA GLY A 266 24.40 -7.20 11.40
C GLY A 266 24.74 -5.70 11.28
N ASP A 267 25.26 -5.27 10.13
CA ASP A 267 25.55 -3.86 9.89
C ASP A 267 24.29 -3.01 9.70
N GLN A 268 23.25 -3.52 9.04
CA GLN A 268 21.96 -2.84 8.94
C GLN A 268 21.34 -2.63 10.33
N GLU A 269 21.36 -3.65 11.19
CA GLU A 269 20.89 -3.56 12.58
C GLU A 269 21.69 -2.53 13.40
N ARG A 270 23.02 -2.49 13.24
CA ARG A 270 23.87 -1.48 13.90
C ARG A 270 23.51 -0.05 13.48
N LEU A 271 23.13 0.17 12.23
CA LEU A 271 22.75 1.50 11.72
C LEU A 271 21.38 1.96 12.22
N ILE A 272 20.42 1.02 12.38
CA ILE A 272 19.06 1.35 12.82
C ILE A 272 18.88 1.34 14.34
N ALA A 273 19.90 0.88 15.08
CA ALA A 273 19.91 0.85 16.53
C ALA A 273 19.85 2.26 17.16
N GLU A 274 19.36 2.34 18.41
CA GLU A 274 19.31 3.59 19.18
C GLU A 274 20.69 4.07 19.67
N ARG A 275 21.62 3.13 19.86
CA ARG A 275 22.93 3.36 20.48
C ARG A 275 23.98 2.53 19.76
N GLY A 276 25.21 3.03 19.78
CA GLY A 276 26.34 2.38 19.13
C GLY A 276 27.17 3.38 18.35
N ALA A 277 28.36 2.95 17.91
CA ALA A 277 29.31 3.83 17.22
C ALA A 277 28.75 4.43 15.92
N VAL A 278 27.86 3.72 15.24
CA VAL A 278 27.26 4.15 13.96
C VAL A 278 25.78 4.51 14.06
N ALA A 279 25.20 4.41 15.26
CA ALA A 279 23.79 4.69 15.50
C ALA A 279 23.49 6.18 15.25
N GLY A 280 22.37 6.45 14.59
CA GLY A 280 21.91 7.82 14.33
C GLY A 280 22.58 8.53 13.14
N ILE A 281 23.59 7.94 12.50
CA ILE A 281 24.27 8.56 11.34
C ILE A 281 23.35 8.62 10.11
N MET A 282 22.68 7.51 9.78
CA MET A 282 21.89 7.38 8.56
C MET A 282 20.46 7.88 8.75
N ASP A 283 19.95 8.69 7.83
CA ASP A 283 18.53 9.08 7.77
C ASP A 283 17.68 8.10 6.96
N TYR A 284 18.34 7.27 6.15
CA TYR A 284 17.74 6.22 5.34
C TYR A 284 18.62 4.97 5.39
N VAL A 285 18.02 3.80 5.59
CA VAL A 285 18.68 2.49 5.52
C VAL A 285 17.78 1.50 4.80
N GLU A 286 18.26 0.96 3.69
CA GLU A 286 17.71 -0.20 3.01
C GLU A 286 18.81 -1.20 2.62
N GLY A 287 18.43 -2.25 1.91
CA GLY A 287 19.36 -3.13 1.25
C GLY A 287 18.70 -3.94 0.16
N SER A 288 19.53 -4.57 -0.66
CA SER A 288 19.08 -5.41 -1.76
C SER A 288 19.94 -6.64 -1.94
N VAL A 289 19.32 -7.73 -2.42
CA VAL A 289 20.01 -8.94 -2.87
C VAL A 289 20.29 -8.82 -4.37
N LEU A 290 21.52 -9.13 -4.76
CA LEU A 290 22.02 -8.99 -6.12
C LEU A 290 22.39 -10.38 -6.65
N THR A 291 21.56 -10.91 -7.56
CA THR A 291 21.76 -12.22 -8.22
C THR A 291 22.11 -12.09 -9.70
N ASP A 292 21.75 -10.98 -10.35
CA ASP A 292 22.17 -10.60 -11.70
C ASP A 292 23.01 -9.33 -11.65
N TYR A 293 24.33 -9.51 -11.53
CA TYR A 293 25.29 -8.43 -11.40
C TYR A 293 25.80 -7.89 -12.75
N GLN A 294 25.53 -8.58 -13.87
CA GLN A 294 25.79 -8.04 -15.21
C GLN A 294 24.78 -6.94 -15.55
N GLY A 295 23.54 -7.08 -15.07
CA GLY A 295 22.52 -6.02 -15.12
C GLY A 295 22.73 -4.88 -14.13
N LEU A 296 23.63 -5.03 -13.13
CA LEU A 296 23.84 -3.98 -12.12
C LEU A 296 24.29 -2.67 -12.76
N ILE A 297 25.12 -2.74 -13.80
CA ILE A 297 25.71 -1.58 -14.47
C ILE A 297 24.91 -1.32 -15.74
N GLY A 298 24.17 -0.21 -15.73
CA GLY A 298 23.18 0.11 -16.76
C GLY A 298 21.74 -0.18 -16.35
N SER A 299 21.47 -0.86 -15.22
CA SER A 299 20.12 -0.86 -14.66
C SER A 299 19.69 0.57 -14.33
N TRP A 300 18.39 0.82 -14.42
CA TRP A 300 17.85 2.11 -14.01
C TRP A 300 18.16 2.44 -12.54
N ARG A 301 18.35 1.41 -11.69
CA ARG A 301 18.76 1.55 -10.28
C ARG A 301 20.21 1.98 -10.11
N SER A 302 21.11 1.70 -11.05
CA SER A 302 22.49 2.21 -10.99
C SER A 302 22.67 3.55 -11.66
N GLN A 303 21.67 4.05 -12.39
CA GLN A 303 21.71 5.34 -13.05
C GLN A 303 20.61 6.29 -12.53
N PRO A 304 20.77 6.85 -11.32
CA PRO A 304 19.98 8.01 -10.94
C PRO A 304 20.12 9.13 -11.98
N PRO A 305 19.17 10.09 -12.02
CA PRO A 305 18.98 10.99 -13.16
C PRO A 305 20.23 11.77 -13.61
N SER A 306 21.20 12.00 -12.71
CA SER A 306 22.41 12.78 -12.99
C SER A 306 23.67 11.95 -13.30
N SER A 307 23.85 10.73 -12.77
CA SER A 307 25.10 9.96 -12.93
C SER A 307 25.00 8.50 -12.47
N SER A 308 25.80 7.59 -13.06
CA SER A 308 25.87 6.20 -12.61
C SER A 308 26.55 6.05 -11.24
N PHE A 309 26.03 5.19 -10.36
CA PHE A 309 26.66 4.79 -9.09
C PHE A 309 27.97 4.02 -9.30
N PHE A 310 28.05 3.33 -10.43
CA PHE A 310 29.16 2.45 -10.78
C PHE A 310 29.79 2.96 -12.08
N SER A 311 31.11 3.05 -12.11
CA SER A 311 31.88 3.26 -13.33
C SER A 311 31.97 1.95 -14.13
N GLU A 312 32.38 2.03 -15.40
CA GLU A 312 32.69 0.82 -16.20
C GLU A 312 33.79 -0.04 -15.53
N GLY A 313 34.76 0.60 -14.86
CA GLY A 313 35.81 -0.11 -14.12
C GLY A 313 35.30 -0.86 -12.88
N ASP A 314 34.17 -0.43 -12.31
CA ASP A 314 33.53 -1.12 -11.19
C ASP A 314 32.84 -2.41 -11.62
N ALA A 315 32.44 -2.53 -12.89
CA ALA A 315 31.79 -3.72 -13.43
C ALA A 315 32.60 -4.98 -13.24
N ALA A 316 33.85 -4.93 -13.71
CA ALA A 316 34.74 -6.07 -13.63
C ALA A 316 35.04 -6.43 -12.17
N ARG A 317 35.17 -5.42 -11.30
CA ARG A 317 35.44 -5.61 -9.86
C ARG A 317 34.27 -6.26 -9.14
N VAL A 318 33.04 -5.78 -9.39
CA VAL A 318 31.81 -6.31 -8.79
C VAL A 318 31.53 -7.72 -9.28
N ALA A 319 31.72 -7.98 -10.59
CA ALA A 319 31.57 -9.32 -11.15
C ALA A 319 32.59 -10.30 -10.55
N ALA A 320 33.85 -9.88 -10.36
CA ALA A 320 34.87 -10.69 -9.71
C ALA A 320 34.51 -10.98 -8.23
N LEU A 321 34.01 -9.98 -7.49
CA LEU A 321 33.54 -10.15 -6.12
C LEU A 321 32.38 -11.14 -6.04
N ALA A 322 31.38 -11.00 -6.91
CA ALA A 322 30.22 -11.89 -6.97
C ALA A 322 30.63 -13.34 -7.26
N LYS A 323 31.55 -13.55 -8.20
CA LYS A 323 32.10 -14.88 -8.51
C LYS A 323 32.79 -15.49 -7.28
N GLY A 324 33.54 -14.70 -6.51
CA GLY A 324 34.15 -15.15 -5.26
C GLY A 324 33.14 -15.48 -4.16
N ALA A 325 31.98 -14.83 -4.16
CA ALA A 325 30.91 -14.98 -3.17
C ALA A 325 29.86 -16.05 -3.51
N GLY A 326 30.07 -16.88 -4.55
CA GLY A 326 29.12 -17.91 -4.94
C GLY A 326 27.90 -17.40 -5.72
N GLY A 327 28.02 -16.21 -6.34
CA GLY A 327 27.02 -15.68 -7.28
C GLY A 327 25.95 -14.78 -6.67
N VAL A 328 25.95 -14.58 -5.35
CA VAL A 328 25.07 -13.61 -4.66
C VAL A 328 25.91 -12.54 -3.99
N LEU A 329 25.57 -11.29 -4.24
CA LEU A 329 26.02 -10.16 -3.43
C LEU A 329 24.84 -9.52 -2.72
N TYR A 330 25.17 -8.75 -1.71
CA TYR A 330 24.23 -7.91 -1.01
C TYR A 330 24.69 -6.46 -1.09
N CYS A 331 23.74 -5.54 -1.17
CA CYS A 331 24.03 -4.11 -1.15
C CYS A 331 23.29 -3.48 0.02
N LEU A 332 24.00 -2.82 0.92
CA LEU A 332 23.41 -1.86 1.84
C LEU A 332 23.26 -0.55 1.10
N GLU A 333 22.07 0.04 1.15
CA GLU A 333 21.80 1.37 0.60
C GLU A 333 21.46 2.32 1.74
N GLY A 334 22.20 3.42 1.86
CA GLY A 334 22.01 4.38 2.95
C GLY A 334 22.01 5.82 2.44
N ALA A 335 21.38 6.73 3.18
CA ALA A 335 21.55 8.15 2.93
C ALA A 335 21.66 8.98 4.21
N VAL A 336 22.49 10.02 4.17
CA VAL A 336 22.59 11.07 5.20
C VAL A 336 22.14 12.39 4.60
N TYR A 337 21.13 13.01 5.19
CA TYR A 337 20.54 14.25 4.73
C TYR A 337 21.21 15.46 5.39
N TYR A 338 21.40 16.54 4.64
CA TYR A 338 22.06 17.74 5.17
C TYR A 338 21.71 19.03 4.42
N GLY A 339 22.15 20.15 4.98
CA GLY A 339 21.88 21.49 4.48
C GLY A 339 20.39 21.87 4.50
N GLY A 340 20.03 22.90 3.74
CA GLY A 340 18.65 23.40 3.67
C GLY A 340 18.24 24.12 4.95
N ALA A 341 17.07 23.77 5.49
CA ALA A 341 16.57 24.32 6.75
C ALA A 341 17.09 23.57 8.00
N GLY A 342 18.01 22.60 7.82
CA GLY A 342 18.68 21.87 8.90
C GLY A 342 20.10 22.37 9.18
N ASP A 343 20.60 22.07 10.38
CA ASP A 343 21.88 22.60 10.89
C ASP A 343 23.11 21.75 10.50
N THR A 344 22.92 20.60 9.86
CA THR A 344 24.03 19.68 9.54
C THR A 344 24.81 20.15 8.31
N SER A 345 26.11 20.37 8.46
CA SER A 345 27.01 20.76 7.37
C SER A 345 27.51 19.55 6.57
N ALA A 346 27.99 19.78 5.34
CA ALA A 346 28.61 18.73 4.53
C ALA A 346 29.85 18.12 5.21
N ALA A 347 30.64 18.92 5.93
CA ALA A 347 31.82 18.45 6.64
C ALA A 347 31.48 17.53 7.81
N ASP A 348 30.38 17.79 8.52
CA ASP A 348 29.89 16.93 9.60
C ASP A 348 29.41 15.59 9.03
N VAL A 349 28.69 15.63 7.91
CA VAL A 349 28.28 14.42 7.18
C VAL A 349 29.48 13.60 6.75
N ASP A 350 30.50 14.22 6.14
CA ASP A 350 31.68 13.51 5.68
C ASP A 350 32.43 12.83 6.83
N LYS A 351 32.58 13.53 7.96
CA LYS A 351 33.19 12.96 9.16
C LYS A 351 32.40 11.77 9.71
N GLY A 352 31.08 11.88 9.77
CA GLY A 352 30.19 10.79 10.19
C GLY A 352 30.26 9.59 9.24
N LEU A 353 30.25 9.87 7.94
CA LEU A 353 30.34 8.86 6.90
C LEU A 353 31.68 8.13 6.92
N GLU A 354 32.80 8.85 7.06
CA GLU A 354 34.12 8.24 7.21
C GLU A 354 34.21 7.32 8.42
N MET A 355 33.66 7.73 9.56
CA MET A 355 33.61 6.90 10.76
C MET A 355 32.79 5.63 10.50
N MET A 356 31.60 5.78 9.92
CA MET A 356 30.75 4.64 9.56
C MET A 356 31.46 3.69 8.59
N LEU A 357 32.10 4.19 7.54
CA LEU A 357 32.82 3.39 6.56
C LEU A 357 34.02 2.64 7.17
N ARG A 358 34.60 3.11 8.28
CA ARG A 358 35.62 2.37 9.04
C ARG A 358 35.00 1.23 9.86
N GLU A 359 33.89 1.51 10.53
CA GLU A 359 33.21 0.62 11.47
C GLU A 359 32.42 -0.52 10.82
N LEU A 360 31.86 -0.30 9.62
CA LEU A 360 31.09 -1.31 8.89
C LEU A 360 32.02 -2.32 8.20
N GLN A 361 31.48 -3.52 7.95
CA GLN A 361 32.19 -4.72 7.52
C GLN A 361 31.92 -5.11 6.06
N TYR A 362 31.47 -4.16 5.23
CA TYR A 362 31.34 -4.34 3.78
C TYR A 362 32.68 -4.75 3.12
N ALA A 363 32.61 -5.30 1.92
CA ALA A 363 33.79 -5.68 1.14
C ALA A 363 34.66 -4.44 0.87
N ARG A 364 35.88 -4.41 1.43
CA ARG A 364 36.76 -3.25 1.35
C ARG A 364 37.04 -2.86 -0.10
N GLY A 365 36.92 -1.56 -0.40
CA GLY A 365 37.01 -1.02 -1.75
C GLY A 365 35.70 -1.03 -2.54
N PHE A 366 34.60 -1.56 -2.00
CA PHE A 366 33.26 -1.56 -2.62
C PHE A 366 32.28 -0.66 -1.88
N ALA A 367 32.73 0.55 -1.56
CA ALA A 367 31.89 1.64 -1.10
C ALA A 367 31.72 2.67 -2.23
N PHE A 368 30.49 3.03 -2.53
CA PHE A 368 30.12 3.96 -3.59
C PHE A 368 29.30 5.07 -2.97
N VAL A 369 29.72 6.32 -3.18
CA VAL A 369 29.08 7.49 -2.59
C VAL A 369 28.75 8.48 -3.69
N GLN A 370 27.53 8.99 -3.68
CA GLN A 370 27.09 10.10 -4.51
C GLN A 370 26.53 11.22 -3.62
N ASP A 371 26.53 12.43 -4.16
CA ASP A 371 25.93 13.59 -3.51
C ASP A 371 24.88 14.21 -4.44
N VAL A 372 23.62 14.08 -4.06
CA VAL A 372 22.46 14.49 -4.87
C VAL A 372 21.59 15.48 -4.11
N SER A 373 20.68 16.17 -4.80
CA SER A 373 19.64 16.92 -4.11
C SER A 373 18.71 15.96 -3.36
N TYR A 374 18.08 16.45 -2.29
CA TYR A 374 17.13 15.67 -1.52
C TYR A 374 15.94 15.18 -2.38
N VAL A 375 15.47 16.01 -3.31
CA VAL A 375 14.39 15.67 -4.24
C VAL A 375 14.81 14.57 -5.21
N GLU A 376 16.00 14.67 -5.81
CA GLU A 376 16.52 13.62 -6.70
C GLU A 376 16.65 12.27 -5.98
N PHE A 377 17.04 12.27 -4.70
CA PHE A 377 17.09 11.06 -3.90
C PHE A 377 15.69 10.47 -3.67
N LEU A 378 14.72 11.28 -3.22
CA LEU A 378 13.37 10.78 -2.92
C LEU A 378 12.62 10.32 -4.17
N ASP A 379 12.75 11.03 -5.30
CA ASP A 379 12.05 10.70 -6.55
C ASP A 379 12.89 9.81 -7.50
N ARG A 380 13.94 9.16 -6.98
CA ARG A 380 14.88 8.34 -7.78
C ARG A 380 14.20 7.23 -8.59
N VAL A 381 13.08 6.68 -8.10
CA VAL A 381 12.34 5.61 -8.79
C VAL A 381 11.58 6.14 -10.01
N ARG A 382 11.16 7.42 -10.03
CA ARG A 382 10.50 8.03 -11.19
C ARG A 382 11.42 8.05 -12.41
N ALA A 383 12.70 8.33 -12.22
CA ALA A 383 13.69 8.25 -13.30
C ALA A 383 13.75 6.82 -13.89
N GLY A 384 13.63 5.79 -13.04
CA GLY A 384 13.59 4.41 -13.47
C GLY A 384 12.31 4.00 -14.18
N GLU A 385 11.16 4.44 -13.68
CA GLU A 385 9.87 4.29 -14.36
C GLU A 385 9.94 4.82 -15.79
N LEU A 386 10.44 6.06 -15.98
CA LEU A 386 10.49 6.69 -17.30
C LEU A 386 11.36 5.89 -18.28
N LYS A 387 12.51 5.38 -17.82
CA LYS A 387 13.39 4.51 -18.61
C LYS A 387 12.70 3.19 -18.98
N LEU A 388 12.04 2.54 -18.03
CA LEU A 388 11.34 1.27 -18.25
C LEU A 388 10.12 1.44 -19.16
N ARG A 389 9.35 2.54 -19.03
CA ARG A 389 8.24 2.86 -19.93
C ARG A 389 8.73 3.07 -21.36
N ALA A 390 9.82 3.81 -21.55
CA ALA A 390 10.42 4.01 -22.87
C ALA A 390 10.87 2.69 -23.52
N ALA A 391 11.27 1.71 -22.70
CA ALA A 391 11.63 0.37 -23.15
C ALA A 391 10.43 -0.61 -23.27
N GLY A 392 9.21 -0.19 -22.90
CA GLY A 392 8.04 -1.09 -22.86
C GLY A 392 8.08 -2.13 -21.74
N LEU A 393 8.87 -1.90 -20.70
CA LEU A 393 9.13 -2.83 -19.59
C LEU A 393 8.46 -2.43 -18.27
N TRP A 394 7.71 -1.32 -18.26
CA TRP A 394 6.99 -0.86 -17.06
C TRP A 394 5.53 -1.31 -17.06
N ASP A 395 4.80 -1.17 -18.16
CA ASP A 395 3.41 -1.62 -18.23
C ASP A 395 3.38 -3.10 -18.63
N VAL A 396 3.89 -3.95 -17.73
CA VAL A 396 3.90 -5.42 -17.81
C VAL A 396 3.33 -6.04 -16.52
N PRO A 397 3.02 -7.34 -16.44
CA PRO A 397 2.59 -7.94 -15.17
C PRO A 397 3.70 -7.94 -14.11
N HIS A 398 3.34 -7.66 -12.85
CA HIS A 398 4.24 -7.63 -11.71
C HIS A 398 3.76 -8.57 -10.60
N PRO A 399 4.19 -9.85 -10.61
CA PRO A 399 3.87 -10.83 -9.56
C PRO A 399 4.72 -10.59 -8.31
N TRP A 400 4.60 -9.40 -7.72
CA TRP A 400 5.36 -9.00 -6.53
C TRP A 400 4.99 -9.85 -5.32
N LEU A 401 5.99 -10.13 -4.48
CA LEU A 401 5.83 -10.75 -3.16
C LEU A 401 6.52 -9.86 -2.13
N ASN A 402 5.75 -9.30 -1.19
CA ASN A 402 6.27 -8.45 -0.13
C ASN A 402 5.95 -9.08 1.21
N LEU A 403 6.95 -9.26 2.05
CA LEU A 403 6.88 -9.99 3.31
C LEU A 403 7.49 -9.16 4.43
N PHE A 404 6.94 -9.30 5.61
CA PHE A 404 7.62 -9.00 6.87
C PHE A 404 8.03 -10.32 7.53
N LEU A 405 9.25 -10.35 8.07
CA LEU A 405 9.84 -11.50 8.71
C LEU A 405 10.39 -11.13 10.08
N PRO A 406 10.26 -12.01 11.09
CA PRO A 406 10.98 -11.84 12.35
C PRO A 406 12.49 -11.79 12.13
N ARG A 407 13.18 -10.97 12.92
CA ARG A 407 14.65 -10.88 12.90
C ARG A 407 15.30 -12.24 13.09
N SER A 408 14.80 -13.04 14.03
CA SER A 408 15.31 -14.36 14.36
C SER A 408 15.38 -15.33 13.16
N ARG A 409 14.59 -15.08 12.10
CA ARG A 409 14.44 -15.98 10.95
C ARG A 409 15.04 -15.46 9.64
N ILE A 410 15.64 -14.27 9.61
CA ILE A 410 16.13 -13.68 8.36
C ILE A 410 17.25 -14.52 7.71
N LEU A 411 18.12 -15.15 8.51
CA LEU A 411 19.22 -15.96 8.00
C LEU A 411 18.72 -17.30 7.43
N ASP A 412 17.75 -17.94 8.08
CA ASP A 412 17.08 -19.13 7.55
C ASP A 412 16.39 -18.83 6.21
N PHE A 413 15.70 -17.69 6.16
CA PHE A 413 15.05 -17.23 4.94
C PHE A 413 16.05 -16.96 3.82
N ALA A 414 17.16 -16.28 4.11
CA ALA A 414 18.21 -16.03 3.14
C ALA A 414 18.82 -17.33 2.59
N ALA A 415 19.09 -18.31 3.44
CA ALA A 415 19.61 -19.61 3.03
C ALA A 415 18.63 -20.37 2.11
N GLY A 416 17.34 -20.41 2.46
CA GLY A 416 16.33 -21.14 1.68
C GLY A 416 15.88 -20.42 0.41
N VAL A 417 15.78 -19.09 0.45
CA VAL A 417 15.18 -18.29 -0.61
C VAL A 417 16.22 -17.59 -1.47
N PHE A 418 17.09 -16.76 -0.89
CA PHE A 418 18.09 -16.01 -1.66
C PHE A 418 19.16 -16.93 -2.26
N HIS A 419 19.60 -17.93 -1.49
CA HIS A 419 20.58 -18.93 -1.96
C HIS A 419 19.95 -20.23 -2.48
N GLY A 420 18.62 -20.37 -2.38
CA GLY A 420 17.89 -21.54 -2.86
C GLY A 420 16.90 -21.17 -3.97
N VAL A 421 15.65 -20.92 -3.59
CA VAL A 421 14.53 -20.72 -4.53
C VAL A 421 14.87 -19.74 -5.65
N LEU A 422 15.47 -18.59 -5.35
CA LEU A 422 15.74 -17.54 -6.35
C LEU A 422 16.93 -17.82 -7.27
N LEU A 423 17.87 -18.69 -6.88
CA LEU A 423 19.03 -19.05 -7.71
C LEU A 423 18.82 -20.29 -8.59
N ARG A 424 17.85 -21.14 -8.27
CA ARG A 424 17.62 -22.44 -8.94
C ARG A 424 17.29 -22.32 -10.43
N ASP A 425 16.71 -21.20 -10.86
CA ASP A 425 16.36 -20.95 -12.27
C ASP A 425 17.53 -20.45 -13.14
N GLY A 426 18.75 -20.44 -12.59
CA GLY A 426 19.94 -19.93 -13.26
C GLY A 426 20.01 -18.40 -13.25
N ALA A 427 21.22 -17.87 -13.03
CA ALA A 427 21.54 -16.47 -13.25
C ALA A 427 21.37 -16.14 -14.75
N GLY A 428 20.17 -15.74 -15.17
CA GLY A 428 19.82 -15.47 -16.57
C GLY A 428 18.37 -15.74 -16.97
N GLY A 429 17.56 -16.36 -16.10
CA GLY A 429 16.14 -16.66 -16.39
C GLY A 429 15.18 -15.48 -16.20
N GLY A 430 15.31 -14.41 -17.00
CA GLY A 430 14.24 -13.46 -17.35
C GLY A 430 13.58 -12.59 -16.24
N ALA A 431 13.87 -12.82 -14.96
CA ALA A 431 13.26 -12.07 -13.87
C ALA A 431 13.92 -10.69 -13.68
N THR A 432 13.32 -9.66 -14.27
CA THR A 432 13.77 -8.28 -14.12
C THR A 432 13.14 -7.66 -12.87
N GLY A 433 13.96 -7.08 -11.98
CA GLY A 433 13.48 -6.37 -10.79
C GLY A 433 14.35 -6.58 -9.55
N PRO A 434 14.25 -5.71 -8.54
CA PRO A 434 15.03 -5.81 -7.32
C PRO A 434 14.48 -6.90 -6.39
N VAL A 435 15.35 -7.35 -5.47
CA VAL A 435 14.95 -8.00 -4.24
C VAL A 435 15.44 -7.12 -3.10
N LEU A 436 14.53 -6.47 -2.37
CA LEU A 436 14.88 -5.62 -1.23
C LEU A 436 14.88 -6.45 0.06
N VAL A 437 15.81 -6.12 0.95
CA VAL A 437 15.91 -6.69 2.30
C VAL A 437 16.45 -5.65 3.27
N TYR A 438 15.66 -5.27 4.28
CA TYR A 438 16.09 -4.29 5.27
C TYR A 438 15.31 -4.40 6.59
N PRO A 439 15.94 -4.07 7.72
CA PRO A 439 15.30 -4.11 9.03
C PRO A 439 14.52 -2.83 9.34
N MET A 440 13.52 -2.96 10.21
CA MET A 440 12.75 -1.86 10.79
C MET A 440 12.56 -2.10 12.29
N ASN A 441 12.36 -1.00 13.03
CA ASN A 441 12.17 -1.04 14.47
C ASN A 441 10.67 -1.20 14.83
N ARG A 442 10.32 -2.25 15.58
CA ARG A 442 8.97 -2.59 16.06
C ARG A 442 8.30 -1.48 16.85
N ARG A 443 9.04 -0.81 17.75
CA ARG A 443 8.56 0.35 18.53
C ARG A 443 8.03 1.52 17.70
N MET A 444 8.37 1.59 16.41
CA MET A 444 7.89 2.66 15.52
C MET A 444 6.52 2.35 14.88
N TRP A 445 5.95 1.19 15.19
CA TRP A 445 4.67 0.71 14.70
C TRP A 445 3.65 0.62 15.83
N ASP A 446 2.42 1.04 15.57
CA ASP A 446 1.33 1.01 16.53
C ASP A 446 0.44 -0.22 16.32
N GLY A 447 0.45 -1.13 17.30
CA GLY A 447 -0.34 -2.36 17.27
C GLY A 447 -1.86 -2.16 17.42
N ALA A 448 -2.34 -0.95 17.71
CA ALA A 448 -3.76 -0.62 17.71
C ALA A 448 -4.32 -0.42 16.30
N MET A 449 -3.45 -0.05 15.35
CA MET A 449 -3.80 0.13 13.94
C MET A 449 -4.12 -1.21 13.26
N SER A 450 -4.60 -1.13 12.01
CA SER A 450 -5.00 -2.32 11.25
C SER A 450 -3.87 -2.97 10.44
N ALA A 451 -2.73 -2.30 10.28
CA ALA A 451 -1.55 -2.90 9.65
C ALA A 451 -1.05 -4.11 10.46
N VAL A 452 -0.71 -5.20 9.78
CA VAL A 452 -0.15 -6.41 10.39
C VAL A 452 1.35 -6.45 10.14
N PHE A 453 2.10 -6.77 11.19
CA PHE A 453 3.55 -6.90 11.19
C PHE A 453 3.96 -7.94 12.24
N PRO A 454 5.17 -8.53 12.15
CA PRO A 454 5.58 -9.60 13.03
C PRO A 454 5.63 -9.15 14.49
N ASP A 455 5.23 -10.06 15.39
CA ASP A 455 5.39 -9.95 16.83
C ASP A 455 6.25 -11.14 17.26
N ASP A 456 7.52 -10.90 17.55
CA ASP A 456 8.51 -11.94 17.90
C ASP A 456 8.91 -11.79 19.36
N ASP A 457 8.01 -12.13 20.29
CA ASP A 457 8.23 -12.26 21.76
C ASP A 457 9.41 -11.45 22.37
N GLY A 458 9.43 -10.13 22.12
CA GLY A 458 10.41 -9.20 22.69
C GLY A 458 11.54 -8.71 21.76
N ASP A 459 11.62 -9.19 20.51
CA ASP A 459 12.55 -8.66 19.50
C ASP A 459 12.03 -7.33 18.94
N GLU A 460 12.85 -6.29 19.08
CA GLU A 460 12.52 -4.92 18.66
C GLU A 460 12.72 -4.66 17.16
N VAL A 461 13.13 -5.68 16.40
CA VAL A 461 13.50 -5.57 14.99
C VAL A 461 12.82 -6.67 14.18
N PHE A 462 12.35 -6.31 12.99
CA PHE A 462 11.87 -7.25 11.99
C PHE A 462 12.30 -6.77 10.59
N TYR A 463 12.29 -7.67 9.61
CA TYR A 463 12.77 -7.39 8.26
C TYR A 463 11.63 -7.26 7.27
N THR A 464 11.75 -6.31 6.35
CA THR A 464 11.01 -6.33 5.09
C THR A 464 11.81 -7.10 4.06
N VAL A 465 11.14 -7.98 3.32
CA VAL A 465 11.65 -8.58 2.08
C VAL A 465 10.67 -8.32 0.95
N ALA A 466 11.13 -7.69 -0.13
CA ALA A 466 10.30 -7.35 -1.28
C ALA A 466 10.90 -7.89 -2.58
N ILE A 467 10.27 -8.90 -3.17
CA ILE A 467 10.66 -9.53 -4.43
C ILE A 467 9.85 -8.86 -5.55
N LEU A 468 10.40 -7.82 -6.17
CA LEU A 468 9.67 -6.89 -7.04
C LEU A 468 9.92 -7.19 -8.53
N ARG A 469 9.52 -8.37 -8.98
CA ARG A 469 9.79 -8.85 -10.35
C ARG A 469 8.77 -8.37 -11.37
N SER A 470 9.20 -8.28 -12.62
CA SER A 470 8.39 -7.89 -13.79
C SER A 470 8.43 -9.02 -14.82
N ALA A 471 7.26 -9.50 -15.24
CA ALA A 471 7.12 -10.59 -16.20
C ALA A 471 7.14 -10.03 -17.62
N VAL A 472 8.30 -10.12 -18.29
CA VAL A 472 8.55 -9.46 -19.58
C VAL A 472 8.45 -10.42 -20.76
N ALA A 473 8.70 -11.71 -20.54
CA ALA A 473 8.63 -12.74 -21.57
C ALA A 473 7.41 -13.67 -21.38
N ALA A 474 7.02 -14.35 -22.47
CA ALA A 474 5.96 -15.36 -22.41
C ALA A 474 6.33 -16.47 -21.42
N GLY A 475 5.40 -16.83 -20.53
CA GLY A 475 5.60 -17.83 -19.49
C GLY A 475 6.24 -17.32 -18.19
N ASP A 476 6.80 -16.09 -18.18
CA ASP A 476 7.41 -15.52 -16.96
C ASP A 476 6.42 -15.42 -15.81
N LEU A 477 5.21 -14.91 -16.08
CA LEU A 477 4.20 -14.70 -15.03
C LEU A 477 3.92 -15.99 -14.25
N GLY A 478 3.58 -17.07 -14.94
CA GLY A 478 3.26 -18.36 -14.31
C GLY A 478 4.45 -18.95 -13.56
N ARG A 479 5.67 -18.85 -14.11
CA ARG A 479 6.90 -19.28 -13.42
C ARG A 479 7.16 -18.47 -12.16
N MET A 480 7.04 -17.15 -12.23
CA MET A 480 7.26 -16.26 -11.10
C MET A 480 6.21 -16.48 -9.99
N GLU A 481 4.95 -16.69 -10.35
CA GLU A 481 3.89 -17.04 -9.40
C GLU A 481 4.13 -18.41 -8.74
N ALA A 482 4.56 -19.41 -9.51
CA ALA A 482 4.96 -20.72 -8.95
C ALA A 482 6.12 -20.59 -7.97
N GLN A 483 7.10 -19.72 -8.28
CA GLN A 483 8.22 -19.43 -7.40
C GLN A 483 7.79 -18.69 -6.12
N ASN A 484 6.87 -17.73 -6.21
CA ASN A 484 6.28 -17.09 -5.02
C ASN A 484 5.56 -18.13 -4.12
N ALA A 485 4.85 -19.08 -4.72
CA ALA A 485 4.22 -20.17 -3.99
C ALA A 485 5.25 -21.13 -3.35
N GLU A 486 6.41 -21.34 -3.99
CA GLU A 486 7.53 -22.09 -3.39
C GLU A 486 8.12 -21.36 -2.17
N VAL A 487 8.29 -20.02 -2.24
CA VAL A 487 8.71 -19.22 -1.08
C VAL A 487 7.72 -19.35 0.07
N ALA A 488 6.41 -19.27 -0.20
CA ALA A 488 5.38 -19.44 0.82
C ALA A 488 5.44 -20.84 1.47
N ARG A 489 5.54 -21.91 0.66
CA ARG A 489 5.68 -23.29 1.16
C ARG A 489 6.96 -23.50 1.96
N PHE A 490 8.07 -22.87 1.56
CA PHE A 490 9.31 -22.91 2.32
C PHE A 490 9.13 -22.28 3.71
N CYS A 491 8.50 -21.10 3.77
CA CYS A 491 8.26 -20.42 5.04
C CYS A 491 7.38 -21.26 5.97
N GLU A 492 6.30 -21.86 5.43
CA GLU A 492 5.43 -22.76 6.18
C GLU A 492 6.19 -24.00 6.68
N GLY A 493 6.92 -24.70 5.81
CA GLY A 493 7.67 -25.91 6.17
C GLY A 493 8.82 -25.67 7.14
N ALA A 494 9.43 -24.48 7.10
CA ALA A 494 10.47 -24.06 8.05
C ALA A 494 9.91 -23.37 9.31
N GLY A 495 8.58 -23.24 9.42
CA GLY A 495 7.91 -22.56 10.53
C GLY A 495 8.30 -21.08 10.67
N ILE A 496 8.59 -20.38 9.57
CA ILE A 496 8.92 -18.95 9.53
C ILE A 496 7.59 -18.16 9.43
N PRO A 497 7.18 -17.40 10.46
CA PRO A 497 5.91 -16.69 10.46
C PRO A 497 6.02 -15.42 9.61
N CYS A 498 5.90 -15.58 8.29
CA CYS A 498 5.92 -14.46 7.35
C CYS A 498 4.55 -13.79 7.27
N THR A 499 4.53 -12.48 7.45
CA THR A 499 3.33 -11.66 7.22
C THR A 499 3.42 -11.01 5.84
N GLN A 500 2.42 -11.17 4.98
CA GLN A 500 2.43 -10.45 3.69
C GLN A 500 2.16 -8.95 3.88
N TYR A 501 2.96 -8.11 3.25
CA TYR A 501 2.66 -6.69 3.03
C TYR A 501 2.05 -6.51 1.63
N LEU A 502 1.12 -5.56 1.47
CA LEU A 502 0.29 -5.44 0.25
C LEU A 502 -0.41 -6.78 -0.08
N ALA A 503 -0.90 -7.44 0.98
CA ALA A 503 -1.33 -8.81 0.95
C ALA A 503 -2.51 -9.07 0.01
N SER A 504 -2.64 -10.33 -0.38
CA SER A 504 -3.76 -10.83 -1.16
C SER A 504 -4.00 -12.29 -0.85
N TYR A 505 -5.08 -12.56 -0.11
CA TYR A 505 -5.56 -13.91 0.16
C TYR A 505 -6.86 -14.17 -0.60
N ALA A 506 -7.14 -15.43 -0.91
CA ALA A 506 -8.28 -15.83 -1.71
C ALA A 506 -9.57 -15.88 -0.89
N THR A 507 -9.47 -16.19 0.41
CA THR A 507 -10.63 -16.40 1.28
C THR A 507 -10.53 -15.62 2.59
N GLN A 508 -11.69 -15.35 3.19
CA GLN A 508 -11.79 -14.76 4.52
C GLN A 508 -11.08 -15.62 5.60
N ALA A 509 -11.16 -16.94 5.48
CA ALA A 509 -10.52 -17.87 6.41
C ALA A 509 -8.99 -17.75 6.36
N GLU A 510 -8.41 -17.59 5.17
CA GLU A 510 -6.97 -17.32 5.01
C GLU A 510 -6.59 -15.96 5.62
N TRP A 511 -7.37 -14.91 5.40
CA TRP A 511 -7.16 -13.61 6.05
C TRP A 511 -7.17 -13.72 7.58
N ALA A 512 -8.15 -14.44 8.15
CA ALA A 512 -8.28 -14.60 9.59
C ALA A 512 -7.13 -15.43 10.18
N ALA A 513 -6.83 -16.59 9.58
CA ALA A 513 -5.89 -17.55 10.14
C ALA A 513 -4.43 -17.23 9.84
N GLN A 514 -4.11 -16.72 8.65
CA GLN A 514 -2.73 -16.57 8.17
C GLN A 514 -2.23 -15.13 8.23
N HIS A 515 -3.11 -14.13 8.12
CA HIS A 515 -2.70 -12.73 8.11
C HIS A 515 -2.91 -12.05 9.45
N PHE A 516 -4.16 -11.89 9.88
CA PHE A 516 -4.45 -11.16 11.12
C PHE A 516 -4.13 -11.99 12.37
N GLY A 517 -4.35 -13.30 12.32
CA GLY A 517 -4.37 -14.15 13.50
C GLY A 517 -5.61 -13.87 14.38
N PRO A 518 -5.91 -14.73 15.36
CA PRO A 518 -7.16 -14.70 16.10
C PRO A 518 -7.43 -13.35 16.79
N GLY A 519 -6.47 -12.82 17.56
CA GLY A 519 -6.67 -11.59 18.33
C GLY A 519 -6.91 -10.33 17.48
N SER A 520 -6.17 -10.16 16.38
CA SER A 520 -6.35 -9.00 15.50
C SER A 520 -7.56 -9.15 14.57
N TRP A 521 -7.92 -10.38 14.19
CA TRP A 521 -9.07 -10.67 13.33
C TRP A 521 -10.37 -10.20 13.98
N ASP A 522 -10.59 -10.53 15.26
CA ASP A 522 -11.84 -10.18 15.95
C ASP A 522 -12.02 -8.66 16.06
N ARG A 523 -10.93 -7.94 16.33
CA ARG A 523 -10.91 -6.47 16.30
C ARG A 523 -11.22 -5.94 14.89
N PHE A 524 -10.63 -6.51 13.85
CA PHE A 524 -10.85 -6.11 12.46
C PHE A 524 -12.30 -6.35 12.02
N ALA A 525 -12.84 -7.53 12.33
CA ALA A 525 -14.23 -7.90 12.05
C ALA A 525 -15.24 -7.02 12.81
N ARG A 526 -14.98 -6.71 14.10
CA ARG A 526 -15.81 -5.80 14.89
C ARG A 526 -15.83 -4.39 14.27
N ARG A 527 -14.66 -3.86 13.89
CA ARG A 527 -14.55 -2.56 13.18
C ARG A 527 -15.30 -2.60 11.84
N LYS A 528 -15.29 -3.72 11.12
CA LYS A 528 -16.06 -3.89 9.87
C LYS A 528 -17.55 -3.76 10.12
N ARG A 529 -18.10 -4.48 11.11
CA ARG A 529 -19.52 -4.37 11.49
C ARG A 529 -19.92 -2.94 11.85
N LYS A 530 -19.02 -2.19 12.50
CA LYS A 530 -19.30 -0.81 12.93
C LYS A 530 -19.28 0.20 11.78
N TYR A 531 -18.26 0.15 10.93
CA TYR A 531 -18.02 1.21 9.95
C TYR A 531 -18.47 0.86 8.52
N ASP A 532 -18.62 -0.42 8.18
CA ASP A 532 -19.14 -0.89 6.89
C ASP A 532 -19.95 -2.19 7.07
N PRO A 533 -21.11 -2.14 7.75
CA PRO A 533 -21.93 -3.32 8.07
C PRO A 533 -22.47 -4.05 6.84
N LYS A 534 -22.49 -3.39 5.67
CA LYS A 534 -22.96 -3.97 4.40
C LYS A 534 -21.83 -4.43 3.49
N ALA A 535 -20.59 -4.45 4.00
CA ALA A 535 -19.39 -4.84 3.26
C ALA A 535 -19.34 -4.18 1.87
N ILE A 536 -19.62 -2.88 1.78
CA ILE A 536 -19.65 -2.13 0.53
C ILE A 536 -18.22 -1.86 0.04
N LEU A 537 -17.33 -1.53 0.96
CA LEU A 537 -16.03 -0.95 0.65
C LEU A 537 -14.99 -1.99 0.24
N SER A 538 -14.25 -1.68 -0.82
CA SER A 538 -12.98 -2.31 -1.22
C SER A 538 -13.04 -3.85 -1.28
N ARG A 539 -14.09 -4.38 -1.92
CA ARG A 539 -14.28 -5.85 -2.09
C ARG A 539 -13.18 -6.52 -2.92
N GLY A 540 -12.39 -5.75 -3.68
CA GLY A 540 -11.18 -6.24 -4.34
C GLY A 540 -10.17 -6.90 -3.39
N GLN A 541 -10.21 -6.56 -2.09
CA GLN A 541 -9.39 -7.20 -1.05
C GLN A 541 -9.83 -8.65 -0.72
N ARG A 542 -11.08 -9.01 -1.02
CA ARG A 542 -11.66 -10.35 -0.77
C ARG A 542 -11.66 -10.77 0.71
N ILE A 543 -11.70 -9.81 1.63
CA ILE A 543 -11.82 -10.08 3.07
C ILE A 543 -13.28 -10.34 3.45
N PHE A 544 -14.20 -9.48 3.00
CA PHE A 544 -15.61 -9.55 3.36
C PHE A 544 -16.53 -9.47 2.13
N SER A 545 -17.59 -10.27 2.16
CA SER A 545 -18.73 -10.24 1.24
C SER A 545 -19.99 -9.74 1.97
N TYR A 546 -21.07 -9.50 1.22
CA TYR A 546 -22.40 -9.22 1.78
C TYR A 546 -23.36 -10.37 1.45
N PRO A 547 -24.19 -10.85 2.40
CA PRO A 547 -24.22 -10.46 3.82
C PRO A 547 -22.90 -10.78 4.54
N LEU A 548 -22.62 -10.08 5.65
CA LEU A 548 -21.43 -10.37 6.46
C LEU A 548 -21.60 -11.76 7.10
N GLU A 549 -20.84 -12.73 6.61
CA GLU A 549 -20.71 -14.04 7.23
C GLU A 549 -19.65 -13.96 8.32
N LEU A 550 -20.08 -13.55 9.52
CA LEU A 550 -19.26 -13.55 10.72
C LEU A 550 -19.93 -14.49 11.72
N SER A 551 -19.15 -15.34 12.40
CA SER A 551 -19.68 -16.25 13.42
C SER A 551 -20.56 -15.46 14.42
N PRO A 552 -21.79 -15.92 14.75
CA PRO A 552 -22.69 -15.21 15.66
C PRO A 552 -22.20 -15.05 17.10
N ASP A 553 -21.12 -15.72 17.51
CA ASP A 553 -20.69 -15.75 18.91
C ASP A 553 -19.38 -14.99 19.13
N GLU A 554 -19.52 -13.75 19.57
CA GLU A 554 -18.84 -13.21 20.77
C GLU A 554 -19.70 -12.02 21.25
N HIS A 555 -20.76 -12.38 21.97
CA HIS A 555 -21.55 -11.45 22.75
C HIS A 555 -20.66 -10.71 23.74
N VAL A 556 -20.77 -9.37 23.73
CA VAL A 556 -20.84 -8.50 24.91
C VAL A 556 -20.19 -9.07 26.16
N LEU A 557 -19.02 -8.53 26.52
CA LEU A 557 -18.75 -7.90 27.82
C LEU A 557 -17.61 -6.88 27.69
#